data_AF-A0A9X2XKY1-F1
#
_entry.id   AF-A0A9X2XKY1-F1
#
_cell.length_a   1.000
_cell.length_b   1.000
_cell.length_c   1.000
_cell.angle_alpha   90.00
_cell.angle_beta   90.00
_cell.angle_gamma   90.00
#
_symmetry.space_group_name_H-M   'P 1'
#
loop_
_entity.id
_entity.type
_entity.pdbx_description
1 polymer ?
#
loop_
_entity_poly.entity_id
_entity_poly.type
_entity_poly.pdbx_seq_one_letter_code
_entity_poly.pdbx_strand_id
1 'polypeptide(L)'
;MVFELLQQQVSRDTEAPLHCREITLSFSPDCRQVVLSRYSEHYGPALVRWIERSHTVSVSELFRWLVANGETAVRCHEEPARHAV
;
A
#
# COMPACT_ATOMS: atom_id res chain seq x y z
N MET A 1 -8.15 1.41 -16.78
CA MET A 1 -8.56 0.85 -15.47
C MET A 1 -7.49 1.28 -14.48
N VAL A 2 -7.82 2.13 -13.52
CA VAL A 2 -6.87 2.58 -12.48
C VAL A 2 -6.95 1.56 -11.35
N PHE A 3 -5.82 0.97 -10.98
CA PHE A 3 -5.74 0.09 -9.82
C PHE A 3 -5.43 0.95 -8.60
N GLU A 4 -6.30 0.87 -7.60
CA GLU A 4 -6.14 1.58 -6.33
C GLU A 4 -6.41 0.60 -5.19
N LEU A 5 -5.52 0.60 -4.20
CA LEU A 5 -5.68 -0.12 -2.95
C LEU A 5 -5.91 0.92 -1.84
N LEU A 6 -7.03 0.80 -1.14
CA LEU A 6 -7.36 1.66 0.00
C LEU A 6 -7.34 0.83 1.29
N GLN A 7 -6.61 1.33 2.28
CA GLN A 7 -6.63 0.83 3.65
C GLN A 7 -7.08 1.96 4.59
N GLN A 8 -8.27 1.83 5.14
CA GLN A 8 -8.84 2.77 6.11
C GLN A 8 -8.80 2.17 7.52
N GLN A 9 -8.41 2.97 8.50
CA GLN A 9 -8.45 2.64 9.93
C GLN A 9 -9.09 3.79 10.68
N VAL A 10 -10.13 3.48 11.46
CA VAL A 10 -10.81 4.43 12.32
C VAL A 10 -10.70 3.94 13.76
N SER A 11 -10.17 4.78 14.63
CA SER A 11 -10.09 4.50 16.06
C SER A 11 -10.81 5.59 16.85
N ARG A 12 -11.56 5.16 17.85
CA ARG A 12 -12.27 6.03 18.78
C ARG A 12 -11.90 5.61 20.19
N ASP A 13 -11.08 6.39 20.85
CA ASP A 13 -10.81 6.19 22.28
C ASP A 13 -11.95 6.76 23.12
N THR A 14 -12.27 6.11 24.23
CA THR A 14 -13.46 6.37 25.06
C THR A 14 -13.52 7.81 25.61
N GLU A 15 -12.39 8.53 25.66
CA GLU A 15 -12.31 9.94 26.05
C GLU A 15 -11.61 10.84 25.00
N ALA A 16 -11.22 10.32 23.83
CA ALA A 16 -10.36 11.06 22.89
C ALA A 16 -11.05 11.41 21.54
N PRO A 17 -10.48 12.37 20.79
CA PRO A 17 -10.87 12.71 19.42
C PRO A 17 -11.09 11.48 18.52
N LEU A 18 -12.03 11.53 17.57
CA LEU A 18 -12.11 10.50 16.53
C LEU A 18 -10.85 10.62 15.66
N HIS A 19 -10.14 9.51 15.47
CA HIS A 19 -8.98 9.44 14.60
C HIS A 19 -9.30 8.60 13.36
N CYS A 20 -9.28 9.24 12.19
CA CYS A 20 -9.36 8.55 10.91
C CYS A 20 -7.97 8.52 10.28
N ARG A 21 -7.55 7.37 9.76
CA ARG A 21 -6.32 7.22 8.98
C ARG A 21 -6.62 6.43 7.72
N GLU A 22 -6.31 7.02 6.59
CA GLU A 22 -6.46 6.39 5.28
C GLU A 22 -5.10 6.30 4.61
N ILE A 23 -4.83 5.14 4.01
CA ILE A 23 -3.66 4.88 3.20
C ILE A 23 -4.16 4.42 1.84
N THR A 24 -3.88 5.22 0.82
CA THR A 24 -4.22 4.92 -0.57
C THR A 24 -2.95 4.65 -1.34
N LEU A 25 -2.89 3.51 -2.02
CA LEU A 25 -1.86 3.19 -2.98
C LEU A 25 -2.49 3.16 -4.37
N SER A 26 -2.07 4.07 -5.25
CA SER A 26 -2.58 4.17 -6.61
C SER A 26 -1.47 4.15 -7.64
N PHE A 27 -1.79 3.73 -8.85
CA PHE A 27 -0.91 3.89 -10.00
C PHE A 27 -1.24 5.17 -10.76
N SER A 28 -0.22 5.81 -11.32
CA SER A 28 -0.43 6.89 -12.29
C SER A 28 -1.18 6.37 -13.53
N PRO A 29 -1.86 7.25 -14.29
CA PRO A 29 -2.64 6.83 -15.47
C PRO A 29 -1.83 6.08 -16.54
N ASP A 30 -0.53 6.32 -16.60
CA ASP A 30 0.44 5.68 -17.50
C ASP A 30 1.14 4.45 -16.88
N CYS A 31 0.76 4.06 -15.66
CA CYS A 31 1.35 2.96 -14.89
C CYS A 31 2.86 3.06 -14.68
N ARG A 32 3.44 4.27 -14.74
CA ARG A 32 4.88 4.49 -14.53
C ARG A 32 5.24 4.82 -13.10
N GLN A 33 4.29 5.30 -12.32
CA GLN A 33 4.49 5.73 -10.95
C GLN A 33 3.49 5.06 -10.02
N VAL A 34 3.93 4.84 -8.79
CA VAL A 34 3.08 4.46 -7.67
C VAL A 34 3.03 5.64 -6.71
N VAL A 35 1.83 6.00 -6.31
CA VAL A 35 1.56 7.07 -5.36
C VAL A 35 1.00 6.45 -4.08
N LEU A 36 1.67 6.71 -2.97
CA LEU A 36 1.18 6.41 -1.63
C LEU A 36 0.69 7.71 -0.99
N SER A 37 -0.62 7.87 -0.87
CA SER A 37 -1.24 8.94 -0.11
C SER A 37 -1.59 8.44 1.29
N ARG A 38 -1.20 9.19 2.31
CA ARG A 38 -1.53 8.94 3.71
C ARG A 38 -2.27 10.13 4.26
N TYR A 39 -3.54 9.91 4.53
CA TYR A 39 -4.43 10.88 5.14
C TYR A 39 -4.61 10.56 6.62
N SER A 40 -4.59 11.56 7.47
CA SER A 40 -4.84 11.40 8.91
C SER A 40 -5.65 12.58 9.41
N GLU A 41 -6.77 12.25 10.04
CA GLU A 41 -7.77 13.20 10.52
C GLU A 41 -7.99 13.00 12.01
N HIS A 42 -7.90 14.09 12.75
CA HIS A 42 -8.06 14.15 14.20
C HIS A 42 -9.23 15.09 14.50
N TYR A 43 -10.33 14.54 15.00
CA TYR A 43 -11.56 15.28 15.32
C TYR A 43 -11.69 15.49 16.82
N GLY A 44 -11.16 16.60 17.33
CA GLY A 44 -11.27 16.97 18.75
C GLY A 44 -12.39 17.99 19.00
N PRO A 45 -12.86 18.12 20.26
CA PRO A 45 -13.94 19.06 20.61
C PRO A 45 -13.59 20.54 20.36
N ALA A 46 -12.30 20.87 20.30
CA ALA A 46 -11.82 22.23 20.06
C ALA A 46 -11.22 22.44 18.66
N LEU A 47 -10.87 21.38 17.94
CA LEU A 47 -10.17 21.50 16.66
C LEU A 47 -10.24 20.21 15.84
N VAL A 48 -10.51 20.38 14.55
CA VAL A 48 -10.26 19.37 13.52
C VAL A 48 -8.90 19.66 12.89
N ARG A 49 -7.99 18.69 12.92
CA ARG A 49 -6.73 18.75 12.15
C ARG A 49 -6.70 17.60 11.18
N TRP A 50 -6.35 17.90 9.93
CA TRP A 50 -6.08 16.88 8.92
C TRP A 50 -4.68 17.11 8.33
N ILE A 51 -4.01 16.02 8.00
CA ILE A 51 -2.72 16.04 7.33
C ILE A 51 -2.78 14.98 6.22
N GLU A 52 -2.47 15.40 5.00
CA GLU A 52 -2.21 14.50 3.88
C GLU A 52 -0.72 14.54 3.53
N ARG A 53 -0.13 13.36 3.33
CA ARG A 53 1.23 13.20 2.80
C ARG A 53 1.20 12.26 1.62
N SER A 54 1.77 12.68 0.51
CA SER A 54 1.88 11.86 -0.69
C SER A 54 3.33 11.57 -1.00
N HIS A 55 3.63 10.32 -1.30
CA HIS A 55 4.94 9.85 -1.72
C HIS A 55 4.80 9.19 -3.08
N THR A 56 5.63 9.60 -4.03
CA THR A 56 5.61 9.06 -5.39
C THR A 56 6.95 8.40 -5.70
N VAL A 57 6.88 7.19 -6.23
CA VAL A 57 8.06 6.44 -6.70
C VAL A 57 7.81 5.89 -8.09
N SER A 58 8.85 5.70 -8.89
CA SER A 58 8.68 4.99 -10.15
C SER A 58 8.37 3.51 -9.90
N VAL A 59 7.56 2.91 -10.77
CA VAL A 59 7.24 1.48 -10.72
C VAL A 59 8.52 0.64 -10.84
N SER A 60 9.48 1.07 -11.65
CA SER A 60 10.77 0.40 -11.80
C SER A 60 11.61 0.41 -10.52
N GLU A 61 11.60 1.51 -9.77
CA GLU A 61 12.26 1.58 -8.45
C GLU A 61 11.55 0.72 -7.42
N LEU A 62 10.21 0.72 -7.41
CA LEU A 62 9.44 -0.14 -6.52
C LEU A 62 9.75 -1.62 -6.78
N PHE A 63 9.78 -2.04 -8.04
CA PHE A 63 10.17 -3.41 -8.39
C PHE A 63 11.58 -3.74 -7.94
N ARG A 64 12.53 -2.83 -8.17
CA ARG A 64 13.91 -3.03 -7.74
C ARG A 64 14.00 -3.19 -6.22
N TRP A 65 13.25 -2.38 -5.47
CA TRP A 65 13.18 -2.48 -4.02
C TRP A 65 12.54 -3.79 -3.57
N LEU A 66 11.44 -4.22 -4.21
CA LEU A 66 10.77 -5.49 -3.91
C LEU A 66 11.67 -6.69 -4.17
N VAL A 67 12.44 -6.69 -5.26
CA VAL A 67 13.43 -7.74 -5.55
C VAL A 67 14.55 -7.75 -4.49
N ALA A 68 14.97 -6.58 -4.02
CA ALA A 68 16.06 -6.48 -3.05
C ALA A 68 15.65 -6.77 -1.60
N ASN A 69 14.40 -6.50 -1.22
CA ASN A 69 13.95 -6.52 0.19
C ASN A 69 12.73 -7.41 0.45
N GLY A 70 12.06 -7.91 -0.59
CA GLY A 70 10.87 -8.74 -0.47
C GLY A 70 11.19 -10.18 -0.09
N GLU A 71 10.25 -10.82 0.60
CA GLU A 71 10.32 -12.26 0.87
C GLU A 71 10.10 -13.03 -0.44
N THR A 72 11.07 -13.89 -0.79
CA THR A 72 10.98 -14.72 -2.00
C THR A 72 10.41 -16.08 -1.64
N ALA A 73 9.17 -16.36 -2.06
CA ALA A 73 8.60 -17.69 -2.00
C ALA A 73 8.85 -18.43 -3.31
N VAL A 74 9.91 -19.25 -3.37
CA VAL A 74 10.17 -20.13 -4.53
C VAL A 74 9.27 -21.36 -4.42
N ARG A 75 8.38 -21.55 -5.39
CA ARG A 75 7.60 -22.79 -5.53
C ARG A 75 8.17 -23.58 -6.70
N CYS A 76 8.97 -24.60 -6.40
CA CYS A 76 9.41 -25.56 -7.42
C CYS A 76 8.24 -26.50 -7.73
N HIS A 77 7.84 -26.56 -9.00
CA HIS A 77 6.97 -27.63 -9.49
C HIS A 77 7.87 -28.65 -10.19
N GLU A 78 8.06 -29.82 -9.57
CA GLU A 78 8.82 -30.91 -10.16
C GLU A 78 7.85 -31.81 -10.94
N GLU A 79 7.94 -31.79 -12.28
CA GLU A 79 7.29 -32.80 -13.11
C GLU A 79 8.16 -34.06 -13.11
N PRO A 80 7.62 -35.25 -12.75
CA PRO A 80 8.43 -36.46 -12.76
C PRO A 80 8.90 -36.74 -14.20
N ALA A 81 10.21 -36.98 -14.33
CA ALA A 81 10.81 -37.34 -15.60
C ALA A 81 10.07 -38.56 -16.16
N ARG A 82 9.38 -38.34 -17.29
CA ARG A 82 8.73 -39.40 -18.06
C ARG A 82 9.84 -40.33 -18.52
N HIS A 83 10.03 -41.44 -17.82
CA HIS A 83 10.92 -42.50 -18.27
C HIS A 83 10.27 -43.06 -19.53
N ALA A 84 10.80 -42.67 -20.69
CA ALA A 84 10.50 -43.33 -21.95
C ALA A 84 11.07 -44.76 -21.84
N VAL A 85 10.17 -45.73 -21.67
CA VAL A 85 10.44 -47.16 -21.83
C VAL A 85 9.99 -47.56 -23.22
#